data_AF-A0A246B8S1-F1
#
_entry.id   AF-A0A246B8S1-F1
#
_cell.length_a   1.000
_cell.length_b   1.000
_cell.length_c   1.000
_cell.angle_alpha   90.00
_cell.angle_beta   90.00
_cell.angle_gamma   90.00
#
_symmetry.space_group_name_H-M   'P 1'
#
loop_
_entity.id
_entity.type
_entity.pdbx_description
1 polymer ?
#
loop_
_entity_poly.entity_id
_entity_poly.type
_entity_poly.pdbx_seq_one_letter_code
_entity_poly.pdbx_strand_id
1 'polypeptide(L)'
;MKKTQITIDVELDENHVPEKMMWHAQDGGIEKEETKATMISVWDDKKMEALRIDLWTKEMPVDQMKMFLHQILISMSHTYQRATGEEDVAAWMEEIAEEFAQRSAIKM
;
A
#
# COMPACT_ATOMS: atom_id res chain seq x y z
N MET A 1 16.52 -20.47 -12.84
CA MET A 1 15.39 -19.66 -12.31
C MET A 1 15.93 -18.76 -11.21
N LYS A 2 15.63 -17.47 -11.24
CA LYS A 2 16.02 -16.54 -10.18
C LYS A 2 14.96 -16.59 -9.09
N LYS A 3 15.39 -16.80 -7.84
CA LYS A 3 14.53 -16.68 -6.67
C LYS A 3 14.93 -15.40 -5.95
N THR A 4 13.94 -14.59 -5.60
CA THR A 4 14.12 -13.40 -4.78
C THR A 4 13.15 -13.46 -3.61
N GLN A 5 13.42 -12.68 -2.58
CA GLN A 5 12.61 -12.58 -1.38
C GLN A 5 12.25 -11.12 -1.13
N ILE A 6 11.00 -10.88 -0.77
CA ILE A 6 10.52 -9.64 -0.19
C ILE A 6 10.17 -9.95 1.26
N THR A 7 10.74 -9.20 2.20
CA THR A 7 10.54 -9.41 3.64
C THR A 7 10.13 -8.09 4.28
N ILE A 8 9.18 -8.15 5.21
CA ILE A 8 8.85 -7.04 6.10
C ILE A 8 9.06 -7.53 7.53
N ASP A 9 10.01 -6.91 8.22
CA ASP A 9 10.26 -7.15 9.62
C ASP A 9 9.47 -6.14 10.44
N VAL A 10 8.72 -6.62 11.42
CA VAL A 10 7.82 -5.80 12.25
C VAL A 10 8.21 -6.01 13.71
N GLU A 11 8.63 -4.94 14.38
CA GLU A 11 8.84 -4.90 15.82
C GLU A 11 7.57 -4.36 16.48
N LEU A 12 7.06 -5.09 17.47
CA LEU A 12 5.80 -4.80 18.15
C LEU A 12 6.06 -4.34 19.60
N ASP A 13 5.22 -3.44 20.11
CA ASP A 13 5.18 -3.10 21.54
C ASP A 13 4.47 -4.20 22.37
N GLU A 14 4.40 -3.98 23.70
CA GLU A 14 3.74 -4.89 24.65
C GLU A 14 2.25 -5.11 24.36
N ASN A 15 1.62 -4.21 23.60
CA ASN A 15 0.21 -4.30 23.18
C ASN A 15 0.06 -4.83 21.75
N HIS A 16 1.13 -5.36 21.15
CA HIS A 16 1.17 -5.86 19.78
C HIS A 16 0.93 -4.77 18.71
N VAL A 17 1.30 -3.51 19.00
CA VAL A 17 1.25 -2.41 18.02
C VAL A 17 2.62 -2.27 17.34
N PRO A 18 2.70 -2.13 16.00
CA PRO A 18 3.97 -1.88 15.32
C PRO A 18 4.68 -0.60 15.82
N GLU A 19 5.89 -0.74 16.33
CA GLU A 19 6.77 0.38 16.68
C GLU A 19 7.72 0.71 15.53
N LYS A 20 8.36 -0.32 14.98
CA LYS A 20 9.34 -0.20 13.89
C LYS A 20 9.08 -1.23 12.81
N MET A 21 9.20 -0.81 11.55
CA MET A 21 9.14 -1.72 10.41
C MET A 21 10.31 -1.50 9.46
N MET A 22 10.89 -2.60 9.00
CA MET A 22 11.93 -2.64 7.99
C MET A 22 11.44 -3.45 6.81
N TRP A 23 11.83 -3.09 5.60
CA TRP A 23 11.52 -3.91 4.44
C TRP A 23 12.73 -4.13 3.52
N HIS A 24 12.70 -5.27 2.86
CA HIS A 24 13.77 -5.76 2.02
C HIS A 24 13.18 -6.22 0.69
N ALA A 25 13.77 -5.77 -0.41
CA ALA A 25 13.47 -6.24 -1.76
C ALA A 25 14.75 -6.22 -2.60
N GLN A 26 15.58 -7.25 -2.40
CA GLN A 26 16.95 -7.31 -2.96
C GLN A 26 16.99 -7.18 -4.49
N ASP A 27 16.00 -7.72 -5.18
CA ASP A 27 15.92 -7.62 -6.65
C ASP A 27 15.62 -6.20 -7.14
N GLY A 28 14.92 -5.41 -6.31
CA GLY A 28 14.68 -3.99 -6.54
C GLY A 28 15.78 -3.08 -6.00
N GLY A 29 16.88 -3.65 -5.46
CA GLY A 29 17.98 -2.88 -4.88
C GLY A 29 17.69 -2.29 -3.50
N ILE A 30 16.69 -2.82 -2.78
CA ILE A 30 16.27 -2.29 -1.49
C ILE A 30 16.73 -3.24 -0.39
N GLU A 31 17.63 -2.75 0.45
CA GLU A 31 18.24 -3.49 1.54
C GLU A 31 17.98 -2.75 2.86
N LYS A 32 17.08 -3.33 3.67
CA LYS A 32 16.85 -2.91 5.06
C LYS A 32 16.48 -1.42 5.19
N GLU A 33 15.47 -1.01 4.43
CA GLU A 33 14.94 0.36 4.51
C GLU A 33 13.84 0.46 5.56
N GLU A 34 13.82 1.57 6.30
CA GLU A 34 12.75 1.87 7.26
C GLU A 34 11.47 2.25 6.52
N THR A 35 10.32 1.79 7.04
CA THR A 35 9.01 2.27 6.59
C THR A 35 8.07 2.50 7.78
N LYS A 36 7.17 3.47 7.63
CA LYS A 36 6.10 3.72 8.60
C LYS A 36 4.80 3.02 8.25
N ALA A 37 4.65 2.51 7.03
CA ALA A 37 3.44 1.80 6.59
C ALA A 37 3.76 0.74 5.53
N THR A 38 2.92 -0.29 5.50
CA THR A 38 2.88 -1.25 4.41
C THR A 38 1.44 -1.71 4.18
N MET A 39 1.13 -2.01 2.93
CA MET A 39 -0.12 -2.64 2.51
C MET A 39 0.23 -3.73 1.52
N ILE A 40 0.02 -4.99 1.91
CA ILE A 40 0.27 -6.16 1.07
C ILE A 40 -1.06 -6.86 0.84
N SER A 41 -1.34 -7.15 -0.43
CA SER A 41 -2.46 -7.99 -0.83
C SER A 41 -1.96 -9.21 -1.60
N VAL A 42 -2.56 -10.37 -1.35
CA VAL A 42 -2.35 -11.61 -2.10
C VAL A 42 -3.69 -12.15 -2.58
N TRP A 43 -3.69 -12.80 -3.73
CA TRP A 43 -4.88 -13.40 -4.30
C TRP A 43 -5.04 -14.85 -3.82
N ASP A 44 -6.22 -15.21 -3.32
CA ASP A 44 -6.59 -16.59 -3.00
C ASP A 44 -7.52 -17.14 -4.09
N ASP A 45 -6.97 -17.90 -5.05
CA ASP A 45 -7.72 -18.51 -6.14
C ASP A 45 -8.81 -19.50 -5.70
N LYS A 46 -8.72 -20.07 -4.49
CA LYS A 46 -9.72 -21.04 -4.02
C LYS A 46 -10.98 -20.34 -3.53
N LYS A 47 -10.80 -19.19 -2.90
CA LYS A 47 -11.90 -18.38 -2.34
C LYS A 47 -12.29 -17.23 -3.25
N MET A 48 -11.50 -16.94 -4.27
CA MET A 48 -11.69 -15.83 -5.19
C MET A 48 -11.75 -14.48 -4.46
N GLU A 49 -10.81 -14.28 -3.54
CA GLU A 49 -10.72 -13.06 -2.72
C GLU A 49 -9.30 -12.55 -2.57
N ALA A 50 -9.17 -11.26 -2.26
CA ALA A 50 -7.90 -10.66 -1.87
C ALA A 50 -7.73 -10.78 -0.34
N LEU A 51 -6.69 -11.46 0.09
CA LEU A 51 -6.23 -11.43 1.48
C LEU A 51 -5.28 -10.24 1.65
N ARG A 52 -5.39 -9.51 2.76
CA ARG A 52 -4.63 -8.27 2.98
C ARG A 52 -4.00 -8.20 4.36
N ILE A 53 -2.85 -7.55 4.42
CA ILE A 53 -2.17 -7.12 5.65
C ILE A 53 -1.87 -5.63 5.49
N ASP A 54 -2.44 -4.81 6.36
CA ASP A 54 -2.19 -3.37 6.43
C ASP A 54 -1.60 -3.05 7.78
N LEU A 55 -0.41 -2.45 7.79
CA LEU A 55 0.28 -2.07 9.00
C LEU A 55 0.76 -0.63 8.89
N TRP A 56 0.76 0.06 10.02
CA TRP A 56 1.41 1.35 10.21
C TRP A 56 2.07 1.38 11.58
N THR A 57 3.16 2.14 11.70
CA THR A 57 3.79 2.36 13.00
C THR A 57 2.93 3.30 13.85
N LYS A 58 3.05 3.13 15.17
CA LYS A 58 2.37 3.97 16.18
C LYS A 58 2.61 5.47 16.00
N GLU A 59 3.77 5.85 15.47
CA GLU A 59 4.19 7.24 15.28
C GLU A 59 3.79 7.84 13.92
N MET A 60 3.15 7.06 13.03
CA MET A 60 2.71 7.61 11.75
C MET A 60 1.57 8.61 11.97
N PRO A 61 1.70 9.88 11.56
CA PRO A 61 0.61 10.85 11.72
C PRO A 61 -0.59 10.48 10.84
N VAL A 62 -1.80 10.77 11.33
CA VAL A 62 -3.05 10.48 10.61
C VAL A 62 -3.07 11.08 9.20
N ASP A 63 -2.56 12.31 9.03
CA ASP A 63 -2.53 12.94 7.71
C ASP A 63 -1.59 12.22 6.73
N GLN A 64 -0.51 11.61 7.23
CA GLN A 64 0.34 10.75 6.39
C GLN A 64 -0.36 9.42 6.06
N MET A 65 -1.15 8.84 6.97
CA MET A 65 -1.95 7.64 6.68
C MET A 65 -2.97 7.91 5.58
N LYS A 66 -3.67 9.04 5.66
CA LYS A 66 -4.60 9.50 4.62
C LYS A 66 -3.88 9.67 3.28
N MET A 67 -2.71 10.34 3.28
CA MET A 67 -1.89 10.51 2.08
C MET A 67 -1.45 9.17 1.49
N PHE A 68 -1.04 8.21 2.32
CA PHE A 68 -0.65 6.87 1.88
C PHE A 68 -1.80 6.16 1.16
N LEU A 69 -3.01 6.18 1.73
CA LEU A 69 -4.19 5.59 1.09
C LEU A 69 -4.56 6.31 -0.22
N HIS A 70 -4.48 7.64 -0.26
CA HIS A 70 -4.70 8.41 -1.49
C HIS A 70 -3.72 7.98 -2.60
N GLN A 71 -2.43 7.86 -2.30
CA GLN A 71 -1.43 7.43 -3.28
C GLN A 71 -1.66 5.99 -3.77
N ILE A 72 -2.17 5.11 -2.90
CA ILE A 72 -2.59 3.76 -3.28
C ILE A 72 -3.77 3.80 -4.25
N LEU A 73 -4.80 4.61 -3.99
CA LEU A 73 -5.95 4.75 -4.88
C LEU A 73 -5.54 5.18 -6.30
N ILE A 74 -4.66 6.19 -6.40
CA ILE A 74 -4.07 6.60 -7.69
C ILE A 74 -3.25 5.44 -8.31
N SER A 75 -2.41 4.77 -7.51
CA SER A 75 -1.57 3.69 -8.04
C SER A 75 -2.41 2.52 -8.57
N MET A 76 -3.58 2.26 -7.98
CA MET A 76 -4.51 1.25 -8.45
C MET A 76 -5.12 1.61 -9.80
N SER A 77 -5.46 2.88 -10.08
CA SER A 77 -5.96 3.28 -11.40
C SER A 77 -4.93 2.98 -12.50
N HIS A 78 -3.68 3.39 -12.28
CA HIS A 78 -2.59 3.15 -13.23
C HIS A 78 -2.34 1.64 -13.42
N THR A 79 -2.46 0.86 -12.35
CA THR A 79 -2.29 -0.60 -12.41
C THR A 79 -3.42 -1.25 -13.20
N TYR A 80 -4.66 -0.82 -12.96
CA TYR A 80 -5.84 -1.26 -13.68
C TYR A 80 -5.71 -0.96 -15.18
N GLN A 81 -5.41 0.29 -15.53
CA GLN A 81 -5.24 0.72 -16.93
C GLN A 81 -4.20 -0.13 -17.66
N ARG A 82 -3.03 -0.35 -17.05
CA ARG A 82 -1.97 -1.17 -17.67
C ARG A 82 -2.37 -2.63 -17.83
N ALA A 83 -3.21 -3.16 -16.95
CA ALA A 83 -3.61 -4.55 -16.96
C ALA A 83 -4.77 -4.84 -17.92
N THR A 84 -5.73 -3.92 -18.06
CA THR A 84 -6.97 -4.15 -18.82
C THR A 84 -7.06 -3.34 -20.11
N GLY A 85 -6.39 -2.19 -20.19
CA GLY A 85 -6.52 -1.24 -21.29
C GLY A 85 -7.81 -0.40 -21.26
N GLU A 86 -8.62 -0.52 -20.21
CA GLU A 86 -9.89 0.22 -20.07
C GLU A 86 -9.63 1.62 -19.48
N GLU A 87 -9.39 2.58 -20.38
CA GLU A 87 -9.02 3.96 -20.02
C GLU A 87 -10.12 4.72 -19.28
N ASP A 88 -11.39 4.47 -19.62
CA ASP A 88 -12.55 5.13 -19.01
C ASP A 88 -12.73 4.72 -17.54
N VAL A 89 -12.57 3.42 -17.24
CA VAL A 89 -12.63 2.91 -15.87
C VAL A 89 -11.43 3.40 -15.05
N ALA A 90 -10.23 3.42 -15.65
CA ALA A 90 -9.04 3.94 -14.97
C ALA A 90 -9.18 5.43 -14.64
N ALA A 91 -9.68 6.25 -15.57
CA ALA A 91 -9.94 7.67 -15.33
C ALA A 91 -10.95 7.88 -14.19
N TRP A 92 -12.02 7.08 -14.15
CA TRP A 92 -12.98 7.12 -13.05
C TRP A 92 -12.36 6.73 -11.69
N MET A 93 -11.44 5.76 -11.66
CA MET A 93 -10.70 5.42 -10.43
C MET A 93 -9.81 6.58 -9.95
N GLU A 94 -9.22 7.34 -10.86
CA GLU A 94 -8.46 8.57 -10.52
C GLU A 94 -9.36 9.65 -9.95
N GLU A 95 -10.55 9.84 -10.53
CA GLU A 95 -11.56 10.78 -10.00
C GLU A 95 -11.97 10.41 -8.57
N ILE A 96 -12.17 9.11 -8.28
CA ILE A 96 -12.43 8.64 -6.90
C ILE A 96 -11.26 8.97 -5.97
N ALA A 97 -10.02 8.81 -6.43
CA ALA A 97 -8.86 9.15 -5.62
C ALA A 97 -8.83 10.65 -5.30
N GLU A 98 -9.12 11.51 -6.27
CA GLU A 98 -9.19 12.97 -6.05
C GLU A 98 -10.34 13.35 -5.12
N GLU A 99 -11.52 12.73 -5.29
CA GLU A 99 -12.64 12.93 -4.38
C GLU A 99 -12.29 12.49 -2.94
N PHE A 100 -11.57 11.36 -2.80
CA PHE A 100 -11.05 10.93 -1.51
C PHE A 100 -10.14 11.99 -0.89
N ALA A 101 -9.23 12.60 -1.67
CA ALA A 101 -8.34 13.65 -1.19
C ALA A 101 -9.09 14.87 -0.65
N GLN A 102 -10.15 15.29 -1.34
CA GLN A 102 -11.00 16.40 -0.92
C GLN A 102 -11.78 16.05 0.36
N ARG A 103 -12.47 14.90 0.37
CA ARG A 103 -13.31 14.47 1.50
C ARG A 103 -12.50 14.17 2.77
N SER A 104 -11.26 13.72 2.61
CA SER A 104 -10.35 13.41 3.73
C SER A 104 -9.53 14.62 4.20
N ALA A 105 -9.73 15.80 3.57
CA ALA A 105 -9.02 17.05 3.83
C ALA A 105 -7.50 16.95 3.65
N ILE A 106 -7.05 16.13 2.68
CA ILE A 106 -5.64 16.06 2.25
C ILE A 106 -5.30 17.24 1.33
N LYS A 107 -6.25 17.62 0.46
CA LYS A 107 -6.19 18.81 -0.38
C LYS A 107 -7.34 19.74 0.04
N MET A 108 -7.05 21.04 0.08
CA MET A 108 -8.04 22.11 0.30
C MET A 108 -8.70 22.50 -1.01
#